data_AF-A0A8X7YHY7-F1
#
_entry.id   AF-A0A8X7YHY7-F1
#
_cell.length_a   1.000
_cell.length_b   1.000
_cell.length_c   1.000
_cell.angle_alpha   90.00
_cell.angle_beta   90.00
_cell.angle_gamma   90.00
#
_symmetry.space_group_name_H-M   'P 1'
#
loop_
_entity.id
_entity.type
_entity.pdbx_description
1 polymer ?
#
loop_
_entity_poly.entity_id
_entity_poly.type
_entity_poly.pdbx_seq_one_letter_code
_entity_poly.pdbx_strand_id
1 'polypeptide(L)'
;MASTCSLQQHGRVPASINLHHKQQRSCSPRISVMVGNRNVMLLQGFIYNNNVSKRRPTAGLVVRCSGIGLGDFIGGDLVKFDIGQWLSDVEEHKALAIYPPHEGGYEGRYLNRLIRQGYYFLDLSARGLGDPETTLTKVHPVCPAHLGKQPIARWYFPPEVDFRLEHLPPDAKGLVVWIIEAKVLSKAELQFLALLPTLRPNVRVVAECGNWRKFVWKPLKEIAGLTAEGA
;
A
#
# COMPACT_ATOMS: atom_id res chain seq x y z
N MET A 1 -17.89 -9.32 -63.53
CA MET A 1 -16.63 -8.96 -64.24
C MET A 1 -15.67 -8.36 -63.23
N ALA A 2 -14.43 -8.79 -63.30
CA ALA A 2 -13.39 -8.67 -62.29
C ALA A 2 -12.88 -7.23 -62.09
N SER A 3 -12.45 -6.92 -60.86
CA SER A 3 -11.15 -6.29 -60.61
C SER A 3 -10.78 -6.43 -59.13
N THR A 4 -9.96 -7.44 -58.89
CA THR A 4 -9.09 -7.61 -57.74
C THR A 4 -7.97 -6.57 -57.78
N CYS A 5 -7.62 -5.95 -56.64
CA CYS A 5 -6.30 -5.34 -56.47
C CYS A 5 -5.83 -5.53 -55.02
N SER A 6 -5.14 -6.65 -54.84
CA SER A 6 -4.25 -6.96 -53.73
C SER A 6 -2.92 -6.24 -53.92
N LEU A 7 -2.42 -5.55 -52.88
CA LEU A 7 -1.01 -5.25 -52.75
C LEU A 7 -0.51 -5.60 -51.35
N GLN A 8 0.10 -6.77 -51.25
CA GLN A 8 1.04 -7.15 -50.21
C GLN A 8 2.25 -6.21 -50.25
N GLN A 9 2.58 -5.62 -49.10
CA GLN A 9 3.94 -5.16 -48.84
C GLN A 9 4.50 -5.99 -47.69
N HIS A 10 5.42 -6.87 -48.07
CA HIS A 10 6.33 -7.58 -47.19
C HIS A 10 7.36 -6.61 -46.59
N GLY A 11 7.64 -6.80 -45.31
CA GLY A 11 9.00 -6.70 -44.78
C GLY A 11 9.42 -5.34 -44.20
N ARG A 12 9.40 -5.24 -42.87
CA ARG A 12 10.62 -5.13 -42.05
C ARG A 12 10.25 -5.02 -40.57
N VAL A 13 10.54 -6.09 -39.84
CA VAL A 13 10.64 -6.12 -38.38
C VAL A 13 11.92 -5.39 -37.99
N PRO A 14 11.91 -4.35 -37.14
CA PRO A 14 13.13 -3.90 -36.50
C PRO A 14 13.46 -4.85 -35.34
N ALA A 15 14.65 -5.44 -35.44
CA ALA A 15 15.24 -6.30 -34.45
C ALA A 15 15.35 -5.64 -33.07
N SER A 16 15.11 -6.47 -32.06
CA SER A 16 15.46 -6.30 -30.66
C SER A 16 16.81 -5.59 -30.44
N ILE A 17 16.77 -4.43 -29.79
CA ILE A 17 17.98 -3.82 -29.20
C ILE A 17 18.22 -4.53 -27.86
N ASN A 18 19.19 -5.45 -27.89
CA ASN A 18 19.78 -6.07 -26.71
C ASN A 18 20.56 -5.03 -25.89
N LEU A 19 19.96 -4.47 -24.86
CA LEU A 19 20.68 -3.79 -23.77
C LEU A 19 20.99 -4.81 -22.68
N HIS A 20 22.18 -5.40 -22.76
CA HIS A 20 22.78 -6.14 -21.66
C HIS A 20 23.01 -5.18 -20.48
N HIS A 21 22.12 -5.21 -19.48
CA HIS A 21 22.46 -4.72 -18.14
C HIS A 21 22.85 -5.90 -17.26
N LYS A 22 24.07 -5.81 -16.77
CA LYS A 22 24.85 -6.81 -16.05
C LYS A 22 24.12 -7.23 -14.75
N GLN A 23 23.67 -8.48 -14.70
CA GLN A 23 23.21 -9.15 -13.47
C GLN A 23 24.30 -9.02 -12.38
N GLN A 24 23.99 -8.28 -11.31
CA GLN A 24 24.74 -8.38 -10.07
C GLN A 24 24.18 -9.53 -9.25
N ARG A 25 25.08 -10.44 -8.90
CA ARG A 25 24.83 -11.69 -8.19
C ARG A 25 24.25 -11.41 -6.79
N SER A 26 23.11 -12.01 -6.51
CA SER A 26 22.57 -12.19 -5.17
C SER A 26 23.43 -13.20 -4.40
N CYS A 27 24.16 -12.75 -3.39
CA CYS A 27 24.75 -13.62 -2.38
C CYS A 27 23.73 -13.82 -1.25
N SER A 28 23.06 -14.97 -1.23
CA SER A 28 22.28 -15.43 -0.07
C SER A 28 23.25 -15.95 1.00
N PRO A 29 23.18 -15.51 2.27
CA PRO A 29 23.77 -16.29 3.34
C PRO A 29 22.81 -17.44 3.69
N ARG A 30 23.23 -18.68 3.39
CA ARG A 30 22.63 -19.89 3.96
C ARG A 30 22.85 -19.84 5.48
N ILE A 31 21.79 -19.68 6.25
CA ILE A 31 21.80 -19.97 7.69
C ILE A 31 21.75 -21.49 7.82
N SER A 32 22.91 -22.10 8.08
CA SER A 32 22.98 -23.48 8.54
C SER A 32 22.79 -23.49 10.05
N VAL A 33 21.67 -24.04 10.51
CA VAL A 33 21.42 -24.32 11.92
C VAL A 33 22.27 -25.54 12.31
N MET A 34 23.36 -25.32 13.04
CA MET A 34 24.06 -26.40 13.75
C MET A 34 23.54 -26.48 15.18
N VAL A 35 22.71 -27.49 15.42
CA VAL A 35 22.42 -28.03 16.75
C VAL A 35 23.67 -28.79 17.22
N GLY A 36 24.20 -28.42 18.38
CA GLY A 36 25.40 -29.07 18.92
C GLY A 36 25.63 -28.74 20.39
N ASN A 37 24.91 -29.43 21.28
CA ASN A 37 25.21 -29.54 22.70
C ASN A 37 26.66 -29.98 22.91
N ARG A 38 27.51 -29.16 23.56
CA ARG A 38 28.70 -29.64 24.28
C ARG A 38 28.98 -28.81 25.53
N ASN A 39 29.01 -29.55 26.64
CA ASN A 39 29.33 -29.15 28.01
C ASN A 39 30.62 -28.33 28.09
N VAL A 40 30.57 -27.22 28.84
CA VAL A 40 31.75 -26.45 29.19
C VAL A 40 32.32 -27.03 30.48
N MET A 41 33.45 -27.72 30.35
CA MET A 41 34.21 -28.29 31.47
C MET A 41 34.95 -27.15 32.19
N LEU A 42 34.72 -27.03 33.49
CA LEU A 42 35.50 -26.19 34.41
C LEU A 42 36.95 -26.69 34.42
N LEU A 43 37.89 -25.85 33.98
CA LEU A 43 39.30 -26.03 34.31
C LEU A 43 39.76 -24.87 35.20
N GLN A 44 40.04 -25.26 36.44
CA GLN A 44 40.52 -24.43 37.51
C GLN A 44 42.02 -24.16 37.36
N GLY A 45 42.40 -22.89 37.50
CA GLY A 45 43.66 -22.46 38.08
C GLY A 45 44.89 -22.47 37.18
N PHE A 46 45.28 -21.28 36.72
CA PHE A 46 46.68 -20.86 36.78
C PHE A 46 46.74 -19.38 37.19
N ILE A 47 47.41 -19.16 38.31
CA ILE A 47 47.73 -17.85 38.88
C ILE A 47 48.82 -17.23 38.01
N TYR A 48 48.54 -16.07 37.42
CA TYR A 48 49.57 -15.16 36.94
C TYR A 48 49.30 -13.77 37.50
N ASN A 49 50.15 -13.40 38.46
CA ASN A 49 50.26 -12.05 38.99
C ASN A 49 50.82 -11.15 37.87
N ASN A 50 49.99 -10.27 37.33
CA ASN A 50 50.43 -9.13 36.54
C ASN A 50 49.80 -7.88 37.11
N ASN A 51 50.63 -7.09 37.80
CA ASN A 51 50.36 -5.72 38.18
C ASN A 51 50.16 -4.89 36.90
N VAL A 52 48.91 -4.77 36.46
CA VAL A 52 48.51 -3.82 35.42
C VAL A 52 47.60 -2.79 36.05
N SER A 53 48.09 -1.56 35.98
CA SER A 53 47.46 -0.30 36.33
C SER A 53 45.94 -0.26 36.18
N LYS A 54 45.26 0.24 37.24
CA LYS A 54 43.85 0.62 37.24
C LYS A 54 43.57 1.59 36.08
N ARG A 55 43.17 1.08 34.91
CA ARG A 55 42.51 1.88 33.89
C ARG A 55 41.13 2.21 34.44
N ARG A 56 40.93 3.48 34.82
CA ARG A 56 39.61 4.03 35.08
C ARG A 56 38.74 3.69 33.87
N PRO A 57 37.53 3.13 34.02
CA PRO A 57 36.61 3.07 32.89
C PRO A 57 36.45 4.51 32.42
N THR A 58 36.81 4.78 31.17
CA THR A 58 36.34 6.00 30.50
C THR A 58 34.84 5.99 30.68
N ALA A 59 34.35 6.96 31.45
CA ALA A 59 32.93 7.19 31.61
C ALA A 59 32.41 7.47 30.20
N GLY A 60 31.94 6.43 29.52
CA GLY A 60 31.09 6.57 28.37
C GLY A 60 29.96 7.47 28.83
N LEU A 61 29.87 8.64 28.22
CA LEU A 61 28.81 9.59 28.48
C LEU A 61 27.49 8.88 28.11
N VAL A 62 26.89 8.18 29.06
CA VAL A 62 25.54 7.65 28.92
C VAL A 62 24.66 8.89 28.96
N VAL A 63 24.32 9.39 27.77
CA VAL A 63 23.31 10.42 27.59
C VAL A 63 21.99 9.80 28.04
N ARG A 64 21.67 9.96 29.33
CA ARG A 64 20.36 9.64 29.87
C ARG A 64 19.42 10.75 29.40
N CYS A 65 18.79 10.56 28.25
CA CYS A 65 17.65 11.36 27.83
C CYS A 65 16.53 11.15 28.85
N SER A 66 16.50 12.01 29.87
CA SER A 66 15.50 12.01 30.93
C SER A 66 14.21 12.61 30.35
N GLY A 67 13.46 11.82 29.59
CA GLY A 67 12.16 12.22 29.03
C GLY A 67 12.03 12.21 27.51
N ILE A 68 13.06 11.78 26.75
CA ILE A 68 12.94 11.54 25.30
C ILE A 68 13.11 10.04 25.09
N GLY A 69 12.00 9.35 24.90
CA GLY A 69 12.00 7.89 24.70
C GLY A 69 12.54 7.53 23.31
N LEU A 70 12.92 6.26 23.10
CA LEU A 70 13.24 5.76 21.75
C LEU A 70 12.08 6.02 20.75
N GLY A 71 10.85 6.07 21.26
CA GLY A 71 9.66 6.45 20.52
C GLY A 71 9.69 7.89 20.00
N ASP A 72 10.35 8.84 20.65
CA ASP A 72 10.44 10.22 20.16
C ASP A 72 11.46 10.37 19.04
N PHE A 73 12.47 9.49 18.98
CA PHE A 73 13.46 9.45 17.90
C PHE A 73 12.96 8.75 16.62
N ILE A 74 12.03 7.79 16.78
CA ILE A 74 11.47 7.01 15.67
C ILE A 74 10.08 7.56 15.28
N GLY A 75 9.50 8.46 16.08
CA GLY A 75 8.09 8.82 16.01
C GLY A 75 7.25 7.70 16.67
N GLY A 76 6.64 7.98 17.82
CA GLY A 76 6.01 6.96 18.67
C GLY A 76 4.86 6.20 18.02
N ASP A 77 4.42 6.64 16.84
CA ASP A 77 3.45 5.95 15.99
C ASP A 77 4.04 4.75 15.23
N LEU A 78 5.33 4.77 14.88
CA LEU A 78 5.97 3.69 14.12
C LEU A 78 6.29 2.43 14.97
N VAL A 79 6.21 2.55 16.30
CA VAL A 79 6.54 1.48 17.26
C VAL A 79 5.30 0.71 17.74
N LYS A 80 4.10 1.13 17.34
CA LYS A 80 2.85 0.47 17.78
C LYS A 80 2.60 -0.86 17.07
N PHE A 81 1.98 -1.80 17.78
CA PHE A 81 1.46 -3.08 17.25
C PHE A 81 0.04 -2.95 16.67
N ASP A 82 -0.26 -1.79 16.08
CA ASP A 82 -1.54 -1.41 15.50
C ASP A 82 -1.88 -2.15 14.19
N ILE A 83 -0.86 -2.73 13.56
CA ILE A 83 -0.97 -3.46 12.29
C ILE A 83 -1.94 -4.65 12.35
N GLY A 84 -2.01 -5.37 13.46
CA GLY A 84 -2.92 -6.52 13.60
C GLY A 84 -4.38 -6.11 13.64
N GLN A 85 -4.67 -5.02 14.36
CA GLN A 85 -6.00 -4.42 14.43
C GLN A 85 -6.40 -3.88 13.06
N TRP A 86 -5.51 -3.15 12.38
CA TRP A 86 -5.74 -2.66 11.02
C TRP A 86 -6.22 -3.75 10.04
N LEU A 87 -5.53 -4.90 10.01
CA LEU A 87 -5.92 -5.99 9.11
C LEU A 87 -7.29 -6.58 9.47
N SER A 88 -7.58 -6.71 10.75
CA SER A 88 -8.87 -7.23 11.24
C SER A 88 -10.00 -6.26 10.87
N ASP A 89 -9.79 -4.95 11.08
CA ASP A 89 -10.78 -3.90 10.81
C ASP A 89 -11.05 -3.73 9.31
N VAL A 90 -10.03 -3.88 8.45
CA VAL A 90 -10.19 -3.90 6.98
C VAL A 90 -11.07 -5.07 6.55
N GLU A 91 -10.94 -6.23 7.19
CA GLU A 91 -11.71 -7.43 6.87
C GLU A 91 -13.15 -7.37 7.42
N GLU A 92 -13.32 -6.82 8.63
CA GLU A 92 -14.61 -6.67 9.29
C GLU A 92 -15.47 -5.58 8.65
N HIS A 93 -14.95 -4.35 8.56
CA HIS A 93 -15.73 -3.20 8.10
C HIS A 93 -15.78 -3.08 6.58
N LYS A 94 -14.77 -3.63 5.87
CA LYS A 94 -14.58 -3.61 4.40
C LYS A 94 -14.42 -2.24 3.76
N ALA A 95 -14.98 -1.19 4.35
CA ALA A 95 -14.85 0.21 3.96
C ALA A 95 -14.36 1.03 5.16
N LEU A 96 -13.18 1.62 5.03
CA LEU A 96 -12.55 2.43 6.06
C LEU A 96 -12.32 3.86 5.55
N ALA A 97 -12.46 4.81 6.47
CA ALA A 97 -11.94 6.15 6.32
C ALA A 97 -10.64 6.27 7.11
N ILE A 98 -9.61 6.81 6.50
CA ILE A 98 -8.31 7.03 7.12
C ILE A 98 -8.04 8.53 7.27
N TYR A 99 -7.30 8.85 8.33
CA TYR A 99 -6.86 10.18 8.69
C TYR A 99 -5.36 10.18 8.92
N PRO A 100 -4.56 10.26 7.85
CA PRO A 100 -3.10 10.34 7.94
C PRO A 100 -2.61 11.73 8.38
N PRO A 101 -1.40 11.83 8.95
CA PRO A 101 -0.75 13.11 9.21
C PRO A 101 -0.34 13.83 7.94
N HIS A 102 -0.24 15.15 8.03
CA HIS A 102 0.05 16.03 6.90
C HIS A 102 1.46 15.87 6.33
N GLU A 103 2.39 15.28 7.08
CA GLU A 103 3.75 15.02 6.59
C GLU A 103 3.78 13.95 5.47
N GLY A 104 2.73 13.11 5.39
CA GLY A 104 2.70 11.96 4.49
C GLY A 104 3.65 10.84 4.92
N GLY A 105 3.59 9.71 4.21
CA GLY A 105 4.51 8.58 4.40
C GLY A 105 4.06 7.52 5.42
N TYR A 106 3.21 7.86 6.38
CA TYR A 106 2.69 6.89 7.36
C TYR A 106 1.77 5.84 6.72
N GLU A 107 1.01 6.23 5.69
CA GLU A 107 0.11 5.36 4.92
C GLU A 107 0.84 4.14 4.35
N GLY A 108 2.06 4.35 3.85
CA GLY A 108 2.87 3.31 3.22
C GLY A 108 3.10 2.09 4.12
N ARG A 109 3.13 2.28 5.45
CA ARG A 109 3.26 1.17 6.41
C ARG A 109 2.06 0.22 6.35
N TYR A 110 0.85 0.78 6.34
CA TYR A 110 -0.42 0.04 6.33
C TYR A 110 -0.71 -0.54 4.95
N LEU A 111 -0.43 0.24 3.90
CA LEU A 111 -0.53 -0.18 2.51
C LEU A 111 0.39 -1.37 2.22
N ASN A 112 1.67 -1.28 2.59
CA ASN A 112 2.62 -2.39 2.40
C ASN A 112 2.20 -3.65 3.15
N ARG A 113 1.52 -3.52 4.30
CA ARG A 113 1.01 -4.69 5.01
C ARG A 113 -0.09 -5.39 4.24
N LEU A 114 -1.02 -4.65 3.66
CA LEU A 114 -2.09 -5.18 2.83
C LEU A 114 -1.54 -5.83 1.54
N ILE A 115 -0.55 -5.21 0.89
CA ILE A 115 0.15 -5.82 -0.26
C ILE A 115 0.73 -7.18 0.13
N ARG A 116 1.38 -7.28 1.28
CA ARG A 116 1.94 -8.55 1.79
C ARG A 116 0.89 -9.62 2.09
N GLN A 117 -0.37 -9.23 2.29
CA GLN A 117 -1.49 -10.17 2.46
C GLN A 117 -2.09 -10.63 1.12
N GLY A 118 -1.56 -10.16 -0.02
CA GLY A 118 -2.04 -10.52 -1.35
C GLY A 118 -3.21 -9.68 -1.85
N TYR A 119 -3.41 -8.48 -1.28
CA TYR A 119 -4.33 -7.50 -1.85
C TYR A 119 -3.67 -6.71 -2.98
N TYR A 120 -4.43 -6.49 -4.05
CA TYR A 120 -4.05 -5.58 -5.14
C TYR A 120 -4.65 -4.21 -4.92
N PHE A 121 -3.99 -3.18 -5.44
CA PHE A 121 -4.37 -1.79 -5.21
C PHE A 121 -4.87 -1.12 -6.49
N LEU A 122 -5.95 -0.36 -6.32
CA LEU A 122 -6.46 0.61 -7.27
C LEU A 122 -6.35 1.97 -6.60
N ASP A 123 -5.24 2.66 -6.86
CA ASP A 123 -4.98 3.99 -6.34
C ASP A 123 -5.69 5.03 -7.22
N LEU A 124 -6.58 5.81 -6.61
CA LEU A 124 -7.40 6.82 -7.29
C LEU A 124 -7.32 8.15 -6.54
N SER A 125 -7.36 9.25 -7.28
CA SER A 125 -7.54 10.58 -6.70
C SER A 125 -9.00 10.99 -6.76
N ALA A 126 -9.59 11.33 -5.62
CA ALA A 126 -10.99 11.76 -5.54
C ALA A 126 -11.32 12.95 -6.45
N ARG A 127 -10.40 13.91 -6.57
CA ARG A 127 -10.60 15.12 -7.38
C ARG A 127 -10.74 14.83 -8.88
N GLY A 128 -10.10 13.78 -9.37
CA GLY A 128 -10.13 13.38 -10.78
C GLY A 128 -11.21 12.37 -11.12
N LEU A 129 -11.94 11.86 -10.13
CA LEU A 129 -12.83 10.72 -10.30
C LEU A 129 -14.20 11.10 -10.90
N GLY A 130 -14.64 12.36 -10.71
CA GLY A 130 -16.00 12.77 -11.02
C GLY A 130 -16.99 12.06 -10.09
N ASP A 131 -18.03 11.46 -10.66
CA ASP A 131 -18.98 10.66 -9.90
C ASP A 131 -18.43 9.22 -9.67
N PRO A 132 -18.20 8.80 -8.42
CA PRO A 132 -17.63 7.49 -8.13
C PRO A 132 -18.52 6.33 -8.56
N GLU A 133 -19.85 6.50 -8.60
CA GLU A 133 -20.73 5.42 -9.01
C GLU A 133 -20.52 5.07 -10.47
N THR A 134 -20.59 6.08 -11.35
CA THR A 134 -20.41 5.89 -12.79
C THR A 134 -18.99 5.48 -13.14
N THR A 135 -17.97 6.11 -12.56
CA THR A 135 -16.57 5.82 -12.92
C THR A 135 -16.12 4.43 -12.48
N LEU A 136 -16.53 3.95 -11.30
CA LEU A 136 -16.06 2.67 -10.75
C LEU A 136 -16.81 1.45 -11.30
N THR A 137 -18.12 1.58 -11.52
CA THR A 137 -19.00 0.42 -11.81
C THR A 137 -19.59 0.41 -13.20
N LYS A 138 -19.60 1.55 -13.91
CA LYS A 138 -20.23 1.66 -15.23
C LYS A 138 -19.19 2.02 -16.29
N VAL A 139 -19.55 1.72 -17.53
CA VAL A 139 -18.82 2.24 -18.69
C VAL A 139 -19.12 3.73 -18.78
N HIS A 140 -18.09 4.57 -18.75
CA HIS A 140 -18.24 6.02 -18.77
C HIS A 140 -17.48 6.64 -19.96
N PRO A 141 -18.08 7.65 -20.63
CA PRO A 141 -17.41 8.35 -21.72
C PRO A 141 -16.44 9.40 -21.16
N VAL A 142 -15.20 9.36 -21.63
CA VAL A 142 -14.17 10.37 -21.38
C VAL A 142 -13.92 11.14 -22.67
N CYS A 143 -13.96 12.46 -22.59
CA CYS A 143 -13.61 13.35 -23.69
C CYS A 143 -12.11 13.67 -23.62
N PRO A 144 -11.27 13.16 -24.54
CA PRO A 144 -9.87 13.57 -24.59
C PRO A 144 -9.74 15.04 -24.95
N ALA A 145 -8.62 15.66 -24.56
CA ALA A 145 -8.33 17.05 -24.85
C ALA A 145 -8.14 17.28 -26.36
N HIS A 146 -9.13 17.86 -27.02
CA HIS A 146 -9.14 18.05 -28.47
C HIS A 146 -8.34 19.26 -28.98
N LEU A 147 -7.94 20.18 -28.07
CA LEU A 147 -7.12 21.39 -28.33
C LEU A 147 -7.54 22.24 -29.54
N GLY A 148 -8.81 22.15 -29.97
CA GLY A 148 -9.34 22.78 -31.18
C GLY A 148 -8.83 22.21 -32.51
N LYS A 149 -7.98 21.17 -32.50
CA LYS A 149 -7.42 20.56 -33.72
C LYS A 149 -8.10 19.25 -34.12
N GLN A 150 -8.70 18.57 -33.14
CA GLN A 150 -9.38 17.30 -33.33
C GLN A 150 -10.89 17.48 -33.17
N PRO A 151 -11.71 16.66 -33.84
CA PRO A 151 -13.14 16.59 -33.56
C PRO A 151 -13.36 16.10 -32.11
N ILE A 152 -14.51 16.46 -31.53
CA ILE A 152 -14.89 16.02 -30.19
C ILE A 152 -15.11 14.50 -30.23
N ALA A 153 -14.10 13.76 -29.80
CA ALA A 153 -14.18 12.32 -29.63
C ALA A 153 -14.71 11.99 -28.23
N ARG A 154 -15.30 10.80 -28.08
CA ARG A 154 -15.64 10.20 -26.79
C ARG A 154 -15.05 8.81 -26.73
N TRP A 155 -14.22 8.55 -25.73
CA TRP A 155 -13.64 7.25 -25.47
C TRP A 155 -14.41 6.62 -24.33
N TYR A 156 -14.92 5.40 -24.54
CA TYR A 156 -15.68 4.68 -23.52
C TYR A 156 -14.70 3.85 -22.69
N PHE A 157 -14.50 4.26 -21.45
CA PHE A 157 -13.65 3.54 -20.52
C PHE A 157 -14.44 2.41 -19.86
N PRO A 158 -13.84 1.21 -19.70
CA PRO A 158 -14.47 0.12 -18.98
C PRO A 158 -14.64 0.48 -17.50
N PRO A 159 -15.54 -0.21 -16.76
CA PRO A 159 -15.69 -0.02 -15.32
C PRO A 159 -14.38 -0.38 -14.59
N GLU A 160 -13.79 0.58 -13.87
CA GLU A 160 -12.44 0.42 -13.30
C GLU A 160 -12.33 -0.74 -12.29
N VAL A 161 -13.35 -0.93 -11.45
CA VAL A 161 -13.31 -1.98 -10.41
C VAL A 161 -13.53 -3.35 -11.04
N ASP A 162 -14.56 -3.49 -11.86
CA ASP A 162 -14.94 -4.78 -12.46
C ASP A 162 -13.85 -5.25 -13.44
N PHE A 163 -13.32 -4.35 -14.27
CA PHE A 163 -12.23 -4.67 -15.19
C PHE A 163 -10.99 -5.18 -14.44
N ARG A 164 -10.63 -4.56 -13.31
CA ARG A 164 -9.46 -5.00 -12.53
C ARG A 164 -9.71 -6.29 -11.77
N LEU A 165 -10.94 -6.54 -11.32
CA LEU A 165 -11.31 -7.81 -10.70
C LEU A 165 -11.19 -8.98 -11.69
N GLU A 166 -11.57 -8.77 -12.95
CA GLU A 166 -11.44 -9.79 -14.01
C GLU A 166 -9.98 -10.10 -14.36
N HIS A 167 -9.09 -9.11 -14.24
CA HIS A 167 -7.64 -9.26 -14.51
C HIS A 167 -6.82 -9.66 -13.27
N LEU A 168 -7.47 -9.85 -12.13
CA LEU A 168 -6.81 -10.22 -10.90
C LEU A 168 -6.34 -11.68 -10.99
N PRO A 169 -5.12 -12.03 -10.54
CA PRO A 169 -4.72 -13.42 -10.51
C PRO A 169 -5.56 -14.18 -9.47
N PRO A 170 -5.83 -15.48 -9.70
CA PRO A 170 -6.80 -16.26 -8.90
C PRO A 170 -6.33 -16.53 -7.46
N ASP A 171 -5.06 -16.29 -7.15
CA ASP A 171 -4.45 -16.43 -5.82
C ASP A 171 -4.59 -15.18 -4.95
N ALA A 172 -5.02 -14.05 -5.53
CA ALA A 172 -5.17 -12.79 -4.82
C ALA A 172 -6.36 -12.81 -3.86
N LYS A 173 -6.22 -12.13 -2.71
CA LYS A 173 -7.29 -12.01 -1.71
C LYS A 173 -8.41 -11.08 -2.18
N GLY A 174 -8.08 -10.07 -2.98
CA GLY A 174 -9.05 -9.11 -3.51
C GLY A 174 -8.41 -7.79 -3.94
N LEU A 175 -9.28 -6.83 -4.28
CA LEU A 175 -8.90 -5.48 -4.71
C LEU A 175 -9.19 -4.48 -3.59
N VAL A 176 -8.22 -3.61 -3.28
CA VAL A 176 -8.37 -2.46 -2.41
C VAL A 176 -8.43 -1.21 -3.27
N VAL A 177 -9.54 -0.49 -3.20
CA VAL A 177 -9.71 0.83 -3.81
C VAL A 177 -9.21 1.86 -2.80
N TRP A 178 -8.04 2.44 -3.08
CA TRP A 178 -7.43 3.45 -2.23
C TRP A 178 -7.69 4.82 -2.82
N ILE A 179 -8.56 5.60 -2.17
CA ILE A 179 -8.98 6.92 -2.63
C ILE A 179 -8.24 7.98 -1.85
N ILE A 180 -7.29 8.59 -2.54
CA ILE A 180 -6.47 9.70 -2.09
C ILE A 180 -7.32 10.98 -2.13
N GLU A 181 -7.20 11.82 -1.10
CA GLU A 181 -7.93 13.08 -0.96
C GLU A 181 -9.48 12.98 -0.97
N ALA A 182 -10.04 11.90 -0.42
CA ALA A 182 -11.49 11.70 -0.34
C ALA A 182 -12.25 12.79 0.46
N LYS A 183 -11.57 13.69 1.18
CA LYS A 183 -12.15 14.88 1.81
C LYS A 183 -12.92 15.82 0.86
N VAL A 184 -12.68 15.72 -0.44
CA VAL A 184 -13.38 16.51 -1.47
C VAL A 184 -14.74 15.91 -1.83
N LEU A 185 -14.95 14.62 -1.54
CA LEU A 185 -16.19 13.93 -1.84
C LEU A 185 -17.33 14.38 -0.92
N SER A 186 -18.51 14.46 -1.50
CA SER A 186 -19.77 14.68 -0.81
C SER A 186 -20.16 13.48 0.06
N LYS A 187 -21.05 13.71 1.03
CA LYS A 187 -21.54 12.64 1.91
C LYS A 187 -22.23 11.51 1.13
N ALA A 188 -22.95 11.83 0.05
CA ALA A 188 -23.61 10.85 -0.80
C ALA A 188 -22.59 9.95 -1.53
N GLU A 189 -21.49 10.52 -2.01
CA GLU A 189 -20.40 9.77 -2.64
C GLU A 189 -19.70 8.85 -1.64
N LEU A 190 -19.48 9.32 -0.41
CA LEU A 190 -18.95 8.47 0.67
C LEU A 190 -19.92 7.34 1.06
N GLN A 191 -21.23 7.57 1.00
CA GLN A 191 -22.24 6.53 1.20
C GLN A 191 -22.16 5.45 0.12
N PHE A 192 -22.01 5.84 -1.15
CA PHE A 192 -21.81 4.90 -2.24
C PHE A 192 -20.56 4.04 -2.02
N LEU A 193 -19.44 4.67 -1.66
CA LEU A 193 -18.19 3.97 -1.36
C LEU A 193 -18.32 2.99 -0.19
N ALA A 194 -19.13 3.33 0.82
CA ALA A 194 -19.41 2.43 1.94
C ALA A 194 -20.30 1.22 1.53
N LEU A 195 -21.11 1.37 0.49
CA LEU A 195 -21.96 0.30 -0.06
C LEU A 195 -21.22 -0.57 -1.10
N LEU A 196 -20.13 -0.09 -1.68
CA LEU A 196 -19.39 -0.79 -2.72
C LEU A 196 -18.96 -2.22 -2.32
N PRO A 197 -18.44 -2.48 -1.11
CA PRO A 197 -18.11 -3.85 -0.69
C PRO A 197 -19.33 -4.78 -0.52
N THR A 198 -20.54 -4.23 -0.40
CA THR A 198 -21.80 -5.00 -0.39
C THR A 198 -22.17 -5.43 -1.81
N LEU A 199 -21.94 -4.58 -2.81
CA LEU A 199 -22.14 -4.91 -4.23
C LEU A 199 -21.08 -5.88 -4.75
N ARG A 200 -19.82 -5.68 -4.36
CA ARG A 200 -18.67 -6.48 -4.79
C ARG A 200 -17.90 -7.01 -3.56
N PRO A 201 -18.12 -8.28 -3.14
CA PRO A 201 -17.60 -8.80 -1.88
C PRO A 201 -16.07 -8.98 -1.86
N ASN A 202 -15.40 -8.99 -3.01
CA ASN A 202 -13.93 -9.09 -3.12
C ASN A 202 -13.23 -7.72 -3.07
N VAL A 203 -14.00 -6.64 -2.96
CA VAL A 203 -13.47 -5.27 -2.95
C VAL A 203 -13.47 -4.70 -1.54
N ARG A 204 -12.38 -4.03 -1.19
CA ARG A 204 -12.24 -3.24 0.04
C ARG A 204 -12.01 -1.79 -0.35
N VAL A 205 -12.51 -0.86 0.45
CA VAL A 205 -12.41 0.57 0.16
C VAL A 205 -11.69 1.26 1.31
N VAL A 206 -10.70 2.08 0.97
CA VAL A 206 -9.99 2.94 1.91
C VAL A 206 -10.04 4.35 1.37
N ALA A 207 -10.57 5.29 2.15
CA ALA A 207 -10.78 6.67 1.73
C ALA A 207 -10.08 7.66 2.68
N GLU A 208 -9.27 8.56 2.13
CA GLU A 208 -8.58 9.61 2.89
C GLU A 208 -9.49 10.82 3.13
N CYS A 209 -10.34 10.71 4.16
CA CYS A 209 -11.39 11.71 4.43
C CYS A 209 -10.88 12.97 5.15
N GLY A 210 -9.61 13.01 5.56
CA GLY A 210 -9.05 14.17 6.23
C GLY A 210 -7.66 13.87 6.78
N ASN A 211 -7.23 14.68 7.75
CA ASN A 211 -5.91 14.57 8.33
C ASN A 211 -5.97 14.54 9.86
N TRP A 212 -4.97 13.93 10.48
CA TRP A 212 -4.84 13.86 11.94
C TRP A 212 -3.36 13.81 12.36
N ARG A 213 -3.02 14.19 13.60
CA ARG A 213 -1.61 14.18 14.07
C ARG A 213 -0.99 12.77 14.20
N LYS A 214 -1.83 11.74 14.16
CA LYS A 214 -1.46 10.31 14.24
C LYS A 214 -2.28 9.58 13.21
N PHE A 215 -1.80 8.45 12.71
CA PHE A 215 -2.59 7.66 11.76
C PHE A 215 -3.78 7.03 12.49
N VAL A 216 -4.99 7.46 12.16
CA VAL A 216 -6.24 6.96 12.74
C VAL A 216 -7.16 6.52 11.61
N TRP A 217 -7.91 5.44 11.83
CA TRP A 217 -8.95 4.99 10.92
C TRP A 217 -10.26 4.78 11.66
N LYS A 218 -11.35 4.89 10.90
CA LYS A 218 -12.73 4.66 11.35
C LYS A 218 -13.50 3.96 10.24
N PRO A 219 -14.56 3.20 10.55
CA PRO A 219 -15.41 2.63 9.51
C PRO A 219 -16.10 3.73 8.71
N LEU A 220 -16.10 3.57 7.39
CA LEU A 220 -16.64 4.59 6.48
C LEU A 220 -18.16 4.80 6.68
N LYS A 221 -18.86 3.76 7.15
CA LYS A 221 -20.30 3.79 7.45
C LYS A 221 -20.67 4.83 8.51
N GLU A 222 -19.83 5.01 9.54
CA GLU A 222 -20.06 6.01 10.60
C GLU A 222 -19.98 7.44 10.02
N ILE A 223 -18.98 7.70 9.18
CA ILE A 223 -18.73 9.03 8.60
C ILE A 223 -19.76 9.36 7.52
N ALA A 224 -20.14 8.36 6.73
CA ALA A 224 -21.20 8.46 5.73
C ALA A 224 -22.59 8.65 6.36
N GLY A 225 -22.74 8.48 7.67
CA GLY A 225 -24.02 8.58 8.38
C GLY A 225 -24.99 7.44 8.04
N LEU A 226 -24.45 6.25 7.71
CA LEU A 226 -25.23 5.03 7.45
C LEU A 226 -25.47 4.21 8.72
N THR A 227 -24.80 4.55 9.82
CA THR A 227 -25.08 3.98 11.13
C THR A 227 -26.37 4.60 11.69
N ALA A 228 -27.34 3.74 11.98
CA ALA A 228 -28.60 4.12 12.60
C ALA A 228 -28.35 4.63 14.03
N GLU A 229 -28.13 5.94 14.19
CA GLU A 229 -28.41 6.59 15.45
C GLU A 229 -29.92 6.88 15.50
N GLY A 230 -30.68 6.01 16.16
CA GLY A 230 -32.06 6.28 16.60
C GLY A 230 -33.15 5.35 16.05
N ALA A 231 -33.25 4.14 16.62
CA ALA A 231 -34.51 3.42 16.82
C ALA A 231 -34.56 2.96 18.27
#